data_AF-A0A822HXJ9-F1
#
_entry.id   AF-A0A822HXJ9-F1
#
_cell.length_a   1.000
_cell.length_b   1.000
_cell.length_c   1.000
_cell.angle_alpha   90.00
_cell.angle_beta   90.00
_cell.angle_gamma   90.00
#
_symmetry.space_group_name_H-M   'P 1'
#
loop_
_entity.id
_entity.type
_entity.pdbx_description
1 polymer ?
#
loop_
_entity_poly.entity_id
_entity_poly.type
_entity_poly.pdbx_seq_one_letter_code
_entity_poly.pdbx_strand_id
1 'polypeptide(L)'
;TLFDVIICVQSYHHFEDPVHMTRVFAKHLKPKGRLMVIDFANAGNIEAVFEKIHGDTHVVAHKHGFTHKQMIDMLKTADLQNPQVEVF
;
A
#
# COMPACT_ATOMS: atom_id res chain seq x y z
N THR A 1 -20.51 -1.99 10.00
CA THR A 1 -19.94 -3.30 10.31
C THR A 1 -18.44 -3.23 10.07
N LEU A 2 -17.59 -3.82 10.91
CA LEU A 2 -16.12 -3.79 10.76
C LEU A 2 -15.62 -5.10 10.13
N PHE A 3 -14.40 -5.09 9.58
CA PHE A 3 -13.77 -6.22 8.89
C PHE A 3 -12.74 -6.92 9.78
N ASP A 4 -12.64 -8.25 9.67
CA ASP A 4 -11.55 -9.01 10.29
C ASP A 4 -10.25 -8.85 9.50
N VAL A 5 -10.36 -8.78 8.17
CA VAL A 5 -9.24 -8.62 7.25
C VAL A 5 -9.62 -7.65 6.14
N ILE A 6 -8.71 -6.73 5.83
CA ILE A 6 -8.75 -5.90 4.62
C ILE A 6 -7.51 -6.25 3.80
N ILE A 7 -7.69 -6.52 2.51
CA ILE A 7 -6.60 -6.81 1.57
C ILE A 7 -6.68 -5.79 0.45
N CYS A 8 -5.55 -5.14 0.16
CA CYS A 8 -5.42 -4.20 -0.95
C CYS A 8 -4.26 -4.64 -1.83
N VAL A 9 -4.56 -4.98 -3.09
CA VAL A 9 -3.61 -5.57 -4.02
C VAL A 9 -3.44 -4.64 -5.22
N GLN A 10 -2.21 -4.26 -5.52
CA GLN A 10 -1.82 -3.45 -6.68
C GLN A 10 -2.70 -2.20 -6.85
N SER A 11 -2.93 -1.48 -5.76
CA SER A 11 -3.81 -0.30 -5.75
C SER A 11 -3.26 0.84 -4.90
N TYR A 12 -2.28 0.58 -4.02
CA TYR A 12 -1.69 1.61 -3.17
C TYR A 12 -0.97 2.67 -3.99
N HIS A 13 -0.34 2.31 -5.10
CA HIS A 13 0.34 3.26 -5.98
C HIS A 13 -0.60 4.24 -6.70
N HIS A 14 -1.92 3.98 -6.68
CA HIS A 14 -2.94 4.88 -7.22
C HIS A 14 -3.43 5.91 -6.20
N PHE A 15 -3.19 5.71 -4.90
CA PHE A 15 -3.60 6.68 -3.88
C PHE A 15 -2.64 7.86 -3.85
N GLU A 16 -3.17 9.08 -3.91
CA GLU A 16 -2.35 10.30 -3.75
C GLU A 16 -1.73 10.41 -2.35
N ASP A 17 -2.48 9.97 -1.33
CA ASP A 17 -2.02 9.85 0.05
C ASP A 17 -2.28 8.43 0.60
N PRO A 18 -1.32 7.51 0.44
CA PRO A 18 -1.44 6.14 0.90
C PRO A 18 -1.37 6.04 2.44
N VAL A 19 -0.79 7.02 3.13
CA VAL A 19 -0.81 7.09 4.61
C VAL A 19 -2.23 7.36 5.09
N HIS A 20 -2.92 8.34 4.47
CA HIS A 20 -4.32 8.61 4.76
C HIS A 20 -5.19 7.38 4.51
N MET A 21 -5.04 6.72 3.35
CA MET A 21 -5.83 5.52 3.04
C MET A 21 -5.56 4.37 3.99
N THR A 22 -4.31 4.18 4.43
CA THR A 22 -3.97 3.18 5.45
C THR A 22 -4.70 3.45 6.77
N ARG A 23 -4.79 4.72 7.21
CA ARG A 23 -5.59 5.10 8.40
C ARG A 23 -7.07 4.85 8.19
N VAL A 24 -7.61 5.11 7.01
CA VAL A 24 -9.02 4.81 6.68
C VAL A 24 -9.27 3.31 6.80
N PHE A 25 -8.43 2.46 6.22
CA PHE A 25 -8.57 1.01 6.35
C PHE A 25 -8.45 0.54 7.81
N ALA A 26 -7.49 1.06 8.56
CA ALA A 26 -7.33 0.73 9.97
C ALA A 26 -8.59 1.00 10.81
N LYS A 27 -9.29 2.13 10.56
CA LYS A 27 -10.56 2.46 11.23
C LYS A 27 -11.71 1.48 10.94
N HIS A 28 -11.63 0.75 9.83
CA HIS A 28 -12.64 -0.23 9.44
C HIS A 28 -12.30 -1.66 9.89
N LEU A 29 -11.15 -1.86 10.54
CA LEU A 29 -10.80 -3.14 11.14
C LEU A 29 -11.47 -3.32 12.50
N LYS A 30 -11.88 -4.54 12.79
CA LYS A 30 -12.21 -4.98 14.16
C LYS A 30 -10.95 -4.92 15.05
N PRO A 31 -11.10 -4.91 16.39
CA PRO A 31 -9.97 -5.18 17.28
C PRO A 31 -9.27 -6.48 16.87
N LYS A 32 -7.93 -6.45 16.76
CA LYS A 32 -7.08 -7.55 16.27
C LYS A 32 -7.26 -7.91 14.78
N GLY A 33 -8.00 -7.12 14.01
CA GLY A 33 -8.08 -7.28 12.55
C GLY A 33 -6.74 -7.00 11.86
N ARG A 34 -6.62 -7.41 10.59
CA ARG A 34 -5.38 -7.30 9.82
C ARG A 34 -5.58 -6.52 8.52
N LEU A 35 -4.64 -5.64 8.21
CA LEU A 35 -4.49 -5.04 6.90
C LEU A 35 -3.33 -5.72 6.17
N MET A 36 -3.59 -6.18 4.95
CA MET A 36 -2.57 -6.70 4.05
C MET A 36 -2.49 -5.82 2.81
N VAL A 37 -1.28 -5.35 2.49
CA VAL A 37 -1.00 -4.53 1.32
C VAL A 37 0.02 -5.26 0.47
N ILE A 38 -0.34 -5.53 -0.77
CA ILE A 38 0.54 -6.17 -1.75
C ILE A 38 0.69 -5.19 -2.90
N ASP A 39 1.86 -4.59 -3.04
CA ASP A 39 2.11 -3.59 -4.06
C ASP A 39 3.57 -3.63 -4.53
N PHE A 40 3.88 -2.82 -5.53
CA PHE A 40 5.17 -2.84 -6.20
C PHE A 40 6.27 -2.26 -5.30
N ALA A 41 7.35 -3.02 -5.14
CA ALA A 41 8.53 -2.56 -4.45
C ALA A 41 9.29 -1.51 -5.28
N ASN A 42 9.95 -0.59 -4.59
CA ASN A 42 10.92 0.31 -5.21
C ASN A 42 12.21 -0.45 -5.52
N ALA A 43 12.19 -1.17 -6.64
CA ALA A 43 13.30 -1.98 -7.12
C ALA A 43 13.31 -2.06 -8.65
N GLY A 44 14.50 -2.16 -9.24
CA GLY A 44 14.68 -2.30 -10.68
C GLY A 44 14.14 -1.10 -11.48
N ASN A 45 13.61 -1.38 -12.68
CA ASN A 45 13.02 -0.37 -13.56
C ASN A 45 11.48 -0.40 -13.46
N ILE A 46 10.95 -0.19 -12.26
CA ILE A 46 9.51 -0.26 -12.00
C ILE A 46 8.73 0.83 -12.74
N GLU A 47 9.33 2.00 -13.01
CA GLU A 47 8.72 3.06 -13.80
C GLU A 47 8.36 2.59 -15.21
N ALA A 48 9.28 1.89 -15.90
CA ALA A 48 8.99 1.32 -17.22
C ALA A 48 7.91 0.24 -17.17
N VAL A 49 7.82 -0.50 -16.06
CA VAL A 49 6.72 -1.46 -15.83
C VAL A 49 5.40 -0.71 -15.72
N PHE A 50 5.34 0.39 -14.96
CA PHE A 50 4.13 1.18 -14.85
C PHE A 50 3.75 1.86 -16.16
N GLU A 51 4.69 2.44 -16.89
CA GLU A 51 4.43 3.00 -18.22
C GLU A 51 3.83 1.95 -19.16
N LYS A 52 4.37 0.71 -19.13
CA LYS A 52 3.86 -0.39 -19.94
C LYS A 52 2.46 -0.87 -19.53
N ILE A 53 2.18 -0.94 -18.23
CA ILE A 53 0.91 -1.49 -17.71
C ILE A 53 -0.21 -0.44 -17.70
N HIS A 54 0.11 0.82 -17.45
CA HIS A 54 -0.86 1.90 -17.25
C HIS A 54 -0.94 2.90 -18.40
N GLY A 55 0.17 3.08 -19.16
CA GLY A 55 0.30 4.13 -20.17
C GLY A 55 -0.09 5.50 -19.62
N ASP A 56 -0.79 6.28 -20.45
CA ASP A 56 -1.36 7.58 -20.09
C ASP A 56 -2.81 7.48 -19.55
N THR A 57 -3.35 6.26 -19.43
CA THR A 57 -4.79 6.04 -19.19
C THR A 57 -5.16 5.88 -17.71
N HIS A 58 -4.17 5.66 -16.83
CA HIS A 58 -4.39 5.45 -15.40
C HIS A 58 -3.52 6.36 -14.54
N VAL A 59 -4.08 6.87 -13.44
CA VAL A 59 -3.37 7.77 -12.53
C VAL A 59 -2.46 6.96 -11.61
N VAL A 60 -1.15 6.98 -11.85
CA VAL A 60 -0.14 6.41 -10.94
C VAL A 60 0.48 7.54 -10.12
N ALA A 61 0.10 7.64 -8.85
CA ALA A 61 0.64 8.64 -7.92
C ALA A 61 2.06 8.28 -7.45
N HIS A 62 2.35 6.98 -7.27
CA HIS A 62 3.63 6.49 -6.78
C HIS A 62 4.40 5.69 -7.85
N LYS A 63 5.01 6.40 -8.80
CA LYS A 63 5.67 5.83 -9.99
C LYS A 63 6.92 4.98 -9.70
N HIS A 64 7.46 5.06 -8.50
CA HIS A 64 8.67 4.33 -8.12
C HIS A 64 8.37 3.14 -7.20
N GLY A 65 7.09 2.79 -7.01
CA GLY A 65 6.70 1.80 -6.00
C GLY A 65 7.06 2.26 -4.58
N PHE A 66 7.13 1.31 -3.65
CA PHE A 66 7.34 1.58 -2.23
C PHE A 66 8.61 0.89 -1.72
N THR A 67 9.41 1.64 -0.95
CA THR A 67 10.50 1.06 -0.17
C THR A 67 9.94 0.31 1.04
N HIS A 68 10.70 -0.67 1.56
CA HIS A 68 10.38 -1.35 2.81
C HIS A 68 10.12 -0.36 3.97
N LYS A 69 10.93 0.70 4.07
CA LYS A 69 10.77 1.73 5.11
C LYS A 69 9.44 2.48 4.96
N GLN A 70 9.07 2.90 3.75
CA GLN A 70 7.78 3.57 3.51
C GLN A 70 6.61 2.68 3.91
N MET A 71 6.63 1.40 3.55
CA MET A 71 5.58 0.44 3.92
C MET A 71 5.45 0.32 5.45
N ILE A 72 6.56 0.15 6.16
CA ILE A 72 6.56 0.09 7.63
C ILE A 72 6.04 1.40 8.25
N ASP A 73 6.50 2.55 7.77
CA ASP A 73 6.12 3.86 8.31
C ASP A 73 4.63 4.15 8.10
N MET A 74 4.06 3.78 6.94
CA MET A 74 2.63 3.91 6.66
C MET A 74 1.78 3.10 7.64
N LEU A 75 2.16 1.83 7.88
CA LEU A 75 1.43 0.95 8.79
C LEU A 75 1.51 1.46 10.25
N LYS A 76 2.70 1.88 10.70
CA LYS A 76 2.90 2.44 12.05
C LYS A 76 2.10 3.72 12.25
N THR A 77 2.08 4.60 11.25
CA THR A 77 1.36 5.88 11.27
C THR A 77 -0.17 5.72 11.30
N ALA A 78 -0.66 4.51 11.03
CA ALA A 78 -2.06 4.11 11.17
C ALA A 78 -2.34 3.31 12.46
N ASP A 79 -1.41 3.34 13.42
CA ASP A 79 -1.46 2.63 14.70
C ASP A 79 -1.62 1.10 14.58
N LEU A 80 -1.25 0.53 13.43
CA LEU A 80 -1.22 -0.91 13.23
C LEU A 80 -0.01 -1.51 13.94
N GLN A 81 -0.26 -2.53 14.75
CA GLN A 81 0.75 -3.16 15.60
C GLN A 81 1.48 -4.29 14.84
N ASN A 82 2.75 -4.49 15.17
CA ASN A 82 3.61 -5.56 14.61
C ASN A 82 3.67 -5.59 13.07
N PRO A 83 3.98 -4.46 12.39
CA PRO A 83 4.07 -4.44 10.93
C PRO A 83 5.18 -5.38 10.45
N GLN A 84 4.88 -6.16 9.42
CA GLN A 84 5.82 -7.04 8.71
C GLN A 84 5.78 -6.67 7.24
N VAL A 85 6.94 -6.56 6.61
CA VAL A 85 7.06 -6.25 5.17
C VAL A 85 8.10 -7.18 4.59
N GLU A 86 7.74 -7.83 3.49
CA GLU A 86 8.61 -8.70 2.72
C GLU A 86 8.65 -8.19 1.28
N VAL A 87 9.80 -8.34 0.62
CA VAL A 87 10.00 -7.99 -0.79
C VAL A 87 10.37 -9.28 -1.51
N PHE A 88 9.65 -9.59 -2.58
CA PHE A 88 9.79 -10.82 -3.37
C PHE A 88 10.28 -10.51 -4.78
#